data_AF-A0A6A8AQJ1-F1
#
_entry.id   AF-A0A6A8AQJ1-F1
#
_cell.length_a   1.000
_cell.length_b   1.000
_cell.length_c   1.000
_cell.angle_alpha   90.00
_cell.angle_beta   90.00
_cell.angle_gamma   90.00
#
_symmetry.space_group_name_H-M   'P 1'
#
loop_
_entity.id
_entity.type
_entity.pdbx_description
1 polymer ?
#
loop_
_entity_poly.entity_id
_entity_poly.type
_entity_poly.pdbx_seq_one_letter_code
_entity_poly.pdbx_strand_id
1 'polypeptide(L)' 'MGAENIFQNNLYSSITYYGGIPSYDWNTQEEIAESTVQGGMNSPGHRKNILNAYWKSEGIGVAISKDDKVYITEDFC' A
#
# COMPACT_ATOMS: atom_id res chain seq x y z
N MET A 1 -19.66 7.62 3.36
CA MET A 1 -18.20 7.75 3.50
C MET A 1 -17.75 6.68 4.48
N GLY A 2 -16.96 5.74 3.99
CA GLY A 2 -16.23 4.77 4.79
C GLY A 2 -14.76 5.10 4.64
N ALA A 3 -14.23 5.96 5.53
CA ALA A 3 -12.82 6.33 5.49
C ALA A 3 -11.96 5.11 5.88
N GLU A 4 -10.92 4.84 5.11
CA GLU A 4 -9.93 3.83 5.43
C GLU A 4 -8.62 4.47 5.91
N ASN A 5 -8.00 3.86 6.92
CA ASN A 5 -6.79 4.39 7.55
C ASN A 5 -5.57 4.24 6.63
N ILE A 6 -4.54 5.03 6.93
CA ILE A 6 -3.27 5.03 6.20
C ILE A 6 -2.61 3.64 6.21
N PHE A 7 -2.37 3.09 5.02
CA PHE A 7 -1.52 1.91 4.82
C PHE A 7 -0.10 2.38 4.46
N GLN A 8 0.91 1.78 5.09
CA GLN A 8 2.30 2.04 4.76
C GLN A 8 2.87 0.86 3.96
N ASN A 9 3.39 1.15 2.78
CA ASN A 9 4.18 0.25 1.95
C ASN A 9 5.61 0.81 1.76
N ASN A 10 6.46 0.14 0.99
CA ASN A 10 7.84 0.56 0.74
C ASN A 10 8.16 0.44 -0.77
N LEU A 11 9.06 1.31 -1.26
CA LEU A 11 9.53 1.25 -2.64
C LEU A 11 10.39 0.01 -2.94
N TYR A 12 10.91 -0.67 -1.92
CA TYR A 12 11.71 -1.90 -2.08
C TYR A 12 11.26 -2.98 -1.09
N SER A 13 11.44 -4.24 -1.49
CA SER A 13 11.10 -5.42 -0.68
C SER A 13 12.23 -5.77 0.31
N SER A 14 13.48 -5.55 -0.10
CA SER A 14 14.66 -5.94 0.66
C SER A 14 15.90 -5.14 0.25
N ILE A 15 16.91 -5.16 1.12
CA ILE A 15 18.23 -4.59 0.88
C ILE A 15 19.25 -5.70 1.08
N THR A 16 20.09 -5.95 0.07
CA THR A 16 21.22 -6.89 0.15
C THR A 16 22.53 -6.11 0.12
N TYR A 17 23.45 -6.42 1.05
CA TYR A 17 24.75 -5.75 1.12
C TYR A 17 25.83 -6.62 0.45
N TYR A 18 26.47 -6.08 -0.59
CA TYR A 18 27.61 -6.70 -1.26
C TYR A 18 28.88 -5.92 -0.94
N GLY A 19 29.74 -6.47 -0.06
CA GLY A 19 30.96 -5.79 0.35
C GLY A 19 30.73 -4.41 1.00
N GLY A 20 29.59 -4.24 1.69
CA GLY A 20 29.19 -2.97 2.31
C GLY A 20 28.42 -2.01 1.40
N ILE A 21 28.25 -2.33 0.11
CA ILE A 21 27.46 -1.54 -0.84
C ILE A 21 26.01 -2.07 -0.85
N PRO A 22 24.99 -1.24 -0.61
CA PRO A 22 23.60 -1.67 -0.64
C PRO A 22 23.11 -1.87 -2.09
N SER A 23 22.41 -2.99 -2.32
CA SER A 23 21.63 -3.28 -3.52
C SER A 23 20.18 -3.47 -3.11
N TYR A 24 19.29 -2.71 -3.74
CA TYR A 24 17.86 -2.70 -3.42
C TYR A 24 17.10 -3.58 -4.39
N ASP A 25 16.15 -4.36 -3.86
CA ASP A 25 15.15 -5.05 -4.66
C ASP A 25 13.90 -4.16 -4.77
N TRP A 26 13.92 -3.28 -5.77
CA TRP A 26 12.88 -2.27 -5.97
C TRP A 26 11.57 -2.90 -6.46
N ASN A 27 10.48 -2.53 -5.82
CA ASN A 27 9.14 -2.87 -6.25
C ASN A 27 8.73 -2.01 -7.45
N THR A 28 8.06 -2.63 -8.40
CA THR A 28 7.28 -1.98 -9.44
C THR A 28 6.03 -1.30 -8.86
N GLN A 29 5.40 -0.44 -9.65
CA GLN A 29 4.14 0.19 -9.25
C GLN A 29 3.04 -0.85 -9.05
N GLU A 30 3.01 -1.88 -9.90
CA GLU A 30 2.06 -2.99 -9.83
C GLU A 30 2.24 -3.81 -8.55
N GLU A 31 3.48 -4.13 -8.16
CA GLU A 31 3.76 -4.85 -6.91
C GLU A 31 3.34 -4.05 -5.67
N ILE A 32 3.54 -2.72 -5.68
CA ILE A 32 3.08 -1.83 -4.60
C ILE A 32 1.55 -1.81 -4.55
N ALA A 33 0.88 -1.69 -5.69
CA ALA A 33 -0.58 -1.67 -5.77
C ALA A 33 -1.18 -3.00 -5.26
N GLU A 34 -0.67 -4.12 -5.76
CA GLU A 34 -1.14 -5.46 -5.38
C GLU A 34 -0.92 -5.73 -3.89
N SER A 35 0.28 -5.48 -3.37
CA SER A 35 0.58 -5.70 -1.95
C SER A 35 -0.21 -4.78 -1.02
N THR A 36 -0.58 -3.58 -1.48
CA THR A 36 -1.46 -2.67 -0.74
C THR A 36 -2.87 -3.24 -0.61
N VAL A 37 -3.49 -3.64 -1.73
CA VAL A 37 -4.83 -4.25 -1.73
C VAL A 37 -4.84 -5.56 -0.94
N GLN A 38 -3.82 -6.41 -1.11
CA GLN A 38 -3.68 -7.64 -0.32
C GLN A 38 -3.54 -7.35 1.17
N GLY A 39 -2.79 -6.31 1.55
CA GLY A 39 -2.65 -5.84 2.92
C GLY A 39 -3.99 -5.44 3.54
N GLY A 40 -4.78 -4.61 2.84
CA GLY A 40 -6.14 -4.23 3.24
C GLY A 40 -7.05 -5.44 3.35
N MET A 41 -7.03 -6.31 2.33
CA MET A 41 -7.77 -7.57 2.34
C MET A 41 -7.35 -8.48 3.50
N ASN A 42 -6.13 -8.47 4.01
CA ASN A 42 -5.72 -9.33 5.13
C ASN A 42 -6.22 -8.84 6.50
N SER A 43 -6.68 -7.59 6.61
CA SER A 43 -7.29 -7.07 7.83
C SER A 43 -8.82 -7.24 7.79
N PRO A 44 -9.46 -7.90 8.77
CA PRO A 44 -10.91 -8.12 8.76
C PRO A 44 -11.75 -6.84 8.69
N GLY A 45 -11.30 -5.75 9.34
CA GLY A 45 -12.00 -4.47 9.33
C GLY A 45 -11.94 -3.80 7.96
N HIS A 46 -10.75 -3.77 7.36
CA HIS A 46 -10.50 -3.21 6.03
C HIS A 46 -11.20 -4.01 4.94
N ARG A 47 -11.02 -5.34 4.94
CA ARG A 47 -11.73 -6.28 4.05
C ARG A 47 -13.24 -6.05 4.05
N LYS A 48 -13.85 -5.77 5.21
CA LYS A 48 -15.30 -5.50 5.28
C LYS A 48 -15.70 -4.26 4.48
N ASN A 49 -14.88 -3.22 4.48
CA ASN A 49 -15.13 -2.01 3.69
C ASN A 49 -14.94 -2.28 2.21
N ILE A 50 -13.80 -2.87 1.83
CA ILE A 50 -13.47 -3.20 0.42
C ILE A 50 -14.55 -4.07 -0.23
N LEU A 51 -15.05 -5.09 0.48
CA LEU A 51 -16.07 -6.01 -0.05
C LEU A 51 -17.50 -5.47 0.06
N ASN A 52 -17.71 -4.28 0.63
CA ASN A 52 -19.05 -3.75 0.82
C ASN A 52 -19.62 -3.22 -0.51
N ALA A 53 -20.55 -3.99 -1.09
CA ALA A 53 -21.23 -3.64 -2.33
C ALA A 53 -22.09 -2.36 -2.27
N TYR A 54 -22.23 -1.72 -1.10
CA TYR A 54 -22.83 -0.39 -1.00
C TYR A 54 -21.96 0.69 -1.67
N TRP A 55 -20.64 0.60 -1.51
CA TRP A 55 -19.71 1.54 -2.14
C TRP A 55 -19.67 1.29 -3.65
N LYS A 56 -19.66 2.37 -4.42
CA LYS A 56 -19.65 2.33 -5.89
C LYS A 56 -18.48 3.08 -6.47
N SER A 57 -17.76 3.82 -5.64
CA SER A 57 -16.60 4.58 -6.03
C SER A 57 -15.58 4.61 -4.89
N GLU A 58 -14.32 4.73 -5.25
CA GLU A 58 -13.21 4.89 -4.32
C GLU A 58 -12.29 5.99 -4.81
N GLY A 59 -11.71 6.73 -3.86
CA GLY A 59 -10.60 7.64 -4.10
C GLY A 59 -9.36 7.13 -3.40
N ILE A 60 -8.24 7.06 -4.12
CA ILE A 60 -6.95 6.61 -3.58
C ILE A 60 -5.94 7.74 -3.65
N GLY A 61 -5.29 8.04 -2.53
CA GLY A 61 -4.19 8.99 -2.43
C GLY A 61 -2.88 8.27 -2.10
N VAL A 62 -1.80 8.61 -2.81
CA VAL A 62 -0.47 8.02 -2.60
C VAL A 62 0.57 9.12 -2.42
N ALA A 63 1.43 8.98 -1.41
CA ALA A 63 2.56 9.86 -1.15
C ALA A 63 3.84 9.06 -0.90
N ILE A 64 4.93 9.43 -1.57
CA ILE A 64 6.25 8.84 -1.36
C ILE A 64 7.07 9.77 -0.48
N SER A 65 7.65 9.21 0.58
CA SER A 65 8.49 9.93 1.53
C SER A 65 9.97 9.90 1.13
N LYS A 66 10.79 10.70 1.82
CA LYS A 66 12.24 10.77 1.57
C LYS A 66 13.00 9.51 2.02
N ASP A 67 12.39 8.69 2.87
CA ASP A 67 12.92 7.42 3.35
C ASP A 67 12.26 6.22 2.65
N ASP A 68 11.87 6.40 1.39
CA ASP A 68 11.36 5.37 0.47
C ASP A 68 10.11 4.61 0.94
N LYS A 69 9.41 5.13 1.95
CA LYS A 69 8.08 4.65 2.34
C LYS A 69 7.02 5.23 1.42
N VAL A 70 6.04 4.41 1.10
CA VAL A 70 4.85 4.77 0.34
C VAL A 70 3.68 4.79 1.31
N TYR A 71 3.00 5.92 1.38
CA TYR A 71 1.81 6.11 2.21
C TYR A 71 0.58 6.13 1.33
N ILE A 72 -0.39 5.27 1.63
CA ILE A 72 -1.62 5.12 0.86
C ILE A 72 -2.82 5.39 1.77
N THR A 73 -3.82 6.10 1.25
CA THR A 73 -5.12 6.31 1.91
C THR A 73 -6.24 6.04 0.91
N GLU A 74 -7.36 5.52 1.41
CA GLU A 74 -8.52 5.18 0.59
C GLU A 74 -9.80 5.74 1.23
N ASP A 75 -10.72 6.25 0.40
CA ASP A 75 -12.05 6.66 0.85
C ASP A 75 -13.12 6.08 -0.08
N PHE A 76 -14.05 5.34 0.50
CA PHE A 76 -15.14 4.67 -0.21
C PHE A 76 -16.44 5.50 -0.16
N CYS A 77 -17.10 5.66 -1.31
CA CYS A 77 -18.33 6.44 -1.47
C CYS A 77 -19.41 5.77 -2.33
#